data_AF-A0A932LU11-F1
#
_entry.id   AF-A0A932LU11-F1
#
_cell.length_a   1.000
_cell.length_b   1.000
_cell.length_c   1.000
_cell.angle_alpha   90.00
_cell.angle_beta   90.00
_cell.angle_gamma   90.00
#
_symmetry.space_group_name_H-M   'P 1'
#
loop_
_entity.id
_entity.type
_entity.pdbx_description
1 polymer ?
#
loop_
_entity_poly.entity_id
_entity_poly.type
_entity_poly.pdbx_seq_one_letter_code
_entity_poly.pdbx_strand_id
1 'polypeptide(L)' 'MARIKGVAKEEAPEEVRAIFEEQEKRYGFVSNTARVYGLRPTIQKGVQALGQGILASGLIEGELRHLLCVKTANINGCPF' A
#
# COMPACT_ATOMS: atom_id res chain seq x y z
N MET A 1 -7.70 -11.28 8.04
CA MET A 1 -6.69 -12.09 7.32
C MET A 1 -7.01 -12.06 5.83
N ALA A 2 -6.01 -11.96 4.95
CA ALA A 2 -6.27 -11.90 3.51
C ALA A 2 -6.85 -13.23 3.00
N ARG A 3 -7.90 -13.17 2.16
CA ARG A 3 -8.49 -14.36 1.50
C ARG A 3 -7.61 -14.89 0.37
N ILE A 4 -6.83 -14.02 -0.25
CA ILE A 4 -5.91 -14.34 -1.32
C ILE A 4 -4.51 -14.46 -0.71
N LYS A 5 -3.82 -15.57 -0.98
CA LYS A 5 -2.42 -15.73 -0.62
C LYS A 5 -1.59 -14.76 -1.47
N GLY A 6 -1.00 -13.76 -0.84
CA GLY A 6 -0.10 -12.82 -1.49
C GLY A 6 1.26 -13.46 -1.82
N VAL A 7 2.06 -12.76 -2.62
CA VAL A 7 3.41 -13.21 -3.00
C VAL A 7 4.37 -13.16 -1.81
N ALA A 8 5.23 -14.18 -1.67
CA ALA A 8 6.34 -14.14 -0.72
C ALA A 8 7.44 -13.20 -1.24
N LYS A 9 8.30 -12.68 -0.36
CA LYS A 9 9.33 -11.71 -0.76
C LYS A 9 10.34 -12.34 -1.71
N GLU A 10 10.66 -13.61 -1.47
CA GLU A 10 11.63 -14.41 -2.20
C GLU A 10 11.12 -14.74 -3.62
N GLU A 11 9.80 -14.85 -3.78
CA GLU A 11 9.12 -15.19 -5.03
C GLU A 11 8.71 -13.95 -5.84
N ALA A 12 8.76 -12.75 -5.25
CA ALA A 12 8.33 -11.52 -5.88
C ALA A 12 9.30 -11.08 -7.00
N PRO A 13 8.81 -10.42 -8.07
CA PRO A 13 9.67 -9.69 -9.01
C PRO A 13 10.51 -8.63 -8.30
N GLU A 14 11.67 -8.28 -8.85
CA GLU A 14 12.61 -7.33 -8.23
C GLU A 14 11.97 -5.98 -7.90
N GLU A 15 11.15 -5.45 -8.82
CA GLU A 15 10.40 -4.20 -8.62
C GLU A 15 9.42 -4.26 -7.43
N VAL A 16 8.85 -5.44 -7.15
CA VAL A 16 7.95 -5.66 -6.00
C VAL A 16 8.76 -5.86 -4.71
N ARG A 17 9.92 -6.52 -4.78
CA ARG A 17 10.80 -6.70 -3.62
C ARG A 17 11.28 -5.38 -3.05
N ALA A 18 11.69 -4.44 -3.91
CA ALA A 18 12.11 -3.11 -3.48
C ALA A 18 11.03 -2.40 -2.65
N ILE A 19 9.76 -2.59 -3.01
CA ILE A 19 8.61 -2.05 -2.28
C ILE A 19 8.45 -2.72 -0.92
N PHE A 20 8.64 -4.04 -0.86
CA PHE A 20 8.55 -4.79 0.40
C PHE A 20 9.66 -4.40 1.37
N GLU A 21 10.88 -4.23 0.87
CA GLU A 21 12.03 -3.78 1.66
C GLU A 21 11.81 -2.39 2.24
N GLU A 22 11.28 -1.46 1.45
CA GLU A 22 10.93 -0.13 1.95
C GLU A 22 9.83 -0.18 3.01
N GLN A 23 8.81 -1.04 2.85
CA GLN A 23 7.78 -1.23 3.89
C GLN A 23 8.35 -1.86 5.16
N GLU A 24 9.22 -2.86 5.06
CA GLU A 24 9.90 -3.44 6.22
C GLU A 24 10.75 -2.40 6.94
N LYS A 25 11.50 -1.57 6.21
CA LYS A 25 12.30 -0.51 6.80
C LYS A 25 11.44 0.53 7.53
N ARG A 26 10.28 0.88 6.97
CA ARG A 26 9.41 1.95 7.50
C ARG A 26 8.48 1.47 8.61
N TYR A 27 7.95 0.25 8.50
CA TYR A 27 6.88 -0.25 9.36
C TYR A 27 7.26 -1.52 10.13
N GLY A 28 8.40 -2.14 9.83
CA GLY A 28 8.82 -3.42 10.42
C GLY A 28 8.13 -4.65 9.83
N PHE A 29 7.22 -4.48 8.87
CA PHE A 29 6.54 -5.59 8.20
C PHE A 29 6.05 -5.22 6.80
N VAL A 30 5.81 -6.24 5.96
CA VAL A 30 5.13 -6.09 4.67
C VAL A 30 3.63 -6.30 4.84
N SER A 31 2.83 -5.30 4.48
CA SER A 31 1.36 -5.35 4.58
C SER A 31 0.77 -6.46 3.70
N ASN A 32 -0.39 -7.00 4.13
CA ASN A 32 -1.15 -7.97 3.32
C ASN A 32 -1.53 -7.38 1.95
N THR A 33 -1.88 -6.09 1.89
CA THR A 33 -2.21 -5.38 0.65
C THR A 33 -1.04 -5.40 -0.33
N ALA A 34 0.16 -5.07 0.13
CA ALA A 34 1.35 -5.10 -0.73
C ALA A 34 1.65 -6.50 -1.24
N ARG A 35 1.51 -7.54 -0.40
CA ARG A 35 1.69 -8.94 -0.81
C ARG A 35 0.67 -9.36 -1.88
N VAL A 36 -0.59 -8.93 -1.75
CA VAL A 36 -1.63 -9.25 -2.73
C VAL A 36 -1.41 -8.51 -4.04
N TYR A 37 -1.13 -7.20 -4.00
CA TYR A 37 -0.81 -6.43 -5.21
C TYR A 37 0.47 -6.89 -5.90
N GLY A 38 1.43 -7.41 -5.14
CA GLY A 38 2.65 -8.01 -5.68
C GLY A 38 2.41 -9.19 -6.63
N LEU A 39 1.23 -9.84 -6.59
CA LEU A 39 0.83 -10.84 -7.59
C LEU A 39 0.65 -10.24 -8.99
N ARG A 40 0.43 -8.92 -9.09
CA ARG A 40 0.20 -8.18 -10.32
C ARG A 40 0.96 -6.84 -10.26
N PRO A 41 2.24 -6.82 -10.65
CA PRO A 41 3.08 -5.62 -10.52
C PRO A 41 2.53 -4.39 -11.25
N THR A 42 1.79 -4.58 -12.35
CA THR A 42 1.10 -3.49 -13.05
C THR A 42 0.05 -2.79 -12.19
N ILE A 43 -0.67 -3.52 -11.34
CA ILE A 43 -1.63 -2.97 -10.38
C ILE A 43 -0.87 -2.22 -9.27
N GLN A 44 0.18 -2.84 -8.73
CA GLN A 44 1.03 -2.22 -7.71
C GLN A 44 1.58 -0.87 -8.18
N LYS A 45 2.09 -0.80 -9.42
CA LYS A 45 2.57 0.43 -10.05
C LYS A 45 1.48 1.49 -10.16
N GLY A 46 0.27 1.11 -10.59
CA GLY A 46 -0.86 2.03 -10.70
C GLY A 46 -1.28 2.64 -9.36
N VAL A 47 -1.36 1.81 -8.30
CA VAL A 47 -1.71 2.28 -6.95
C VAL A 47 -0.65 3.23 -6.39
N GLN A 48 0.64 2.92 -6.61
CA GLN A 48 1.72 3.82 -6.20
C GLN A 48 1.66 5.16 -6.93
N ALA A 49 1.44 5.15 -8.25
CA ALA A 49 1.31 6.37 -9.03
C ALA A 49 0.14 7.23 -8.55
N LEU A 50 -1.01 6.62 -8.23
CA LEU A 50 -2.15 7.33 -7.64
C LEU A 50 -1.79 7.95 -6.30
N GLY A 51 -1.17 7.18 -5.39
CA GLY A 51 -0.72 7.67 -4.10
C GLY A 51 0.25 8.84 -4.23
N GLN A 52 1.25 8.72 -5.12
CA GLN A 52 2.22 9.78 -5.41
C GLN A 52 1.55 11.03 -5.97
N GLY A 53 0.56 10.90 -6.86
CA GLY A 53 -0.21 12.04 -7.38
C GLY A 53 -0.95 12.79 -6.27
N ILE A 54 -1.55 12.07 -5.32
CA ILE A 54 -2.20 12.68 -4.15
C ILE A 54 -1.18 13.41 -3.26
N LEU A 55 0.01 12.84 -3.07
CA LEU A 55 1.07 13.50 -2.30
C LEU A 55 1.58 14.77 -3.00
N ALA A 56 1.85 14.68 -4.30
CA ALA A 56 2.40 15.76 -5.11
C ALA A 56 1.44 16.95 -5.25
N SER A 57 0.13 16.71 -5.17
CA SER A 57 -0.91 17.75 -5.18
C SER A 57 -0.71 18.78 -4.06
N GLY A 58 -0.22 18.38 -2.88
CA GLY A 58 0.06 19.29 -1.77
C GLY A 58 -1.16 20.02 -1.19
N LEU A 59 -2.38 19.76 -1.68
CA LEU A 59 -3.61 20.47 -1.28
C LEU A 59 -4.07 20.15 0.15
N ILE A 60 -3.63 19.02 0.72
CA ILE A 60 -4.02 18.57 2.06
C ILE A 60 -2.75 18.20 2.84
N GLU A 61 -2.62 18.77 4.04
CA GLU A 61 -1.53 18.45 4.97
C GLU A 61 -1.45 16.95 5.29
N GLY A 62 -0.26 16.49 5.61
CA GLY A 62 0.01 15.07 5.85
C GLY A 62 -0.90 14.46 6.91
N GLU A 63 -1.05 15.12 8.06
CA GLU A 63 -1.86 14.63 9.18
C GLU A 63 -3.35 14.60 8.85
N LEU A 64 -3.88 15.67 8.23
CA LEU A 64 -5.27 15.74 7.79
C LEU A 64 -5.61 14.65 6.76
N ARG A 65 -4.69 14.34 5.85
CA ARG A 65 -4.89 13.26 4.88
C ARG A 65 -5.03 11.89 5.55
N HIS A 66 -4.26 11.62 6.61
CA HIS A 66 -4.41 10.37 7.36
C HIS A 66 -5.77 10.30 8.05
N LEU A 67 -6.21 11.38 8.71
CA LEU A 67 -7.53 11.44 9.36
C LEU A 67 -8.67 11.25 8.35
N LEU A 68 -8.56 11.84 7.16
CA LEU A 68 -9.52 11.64 6.07
C LEU A 68 -9.59 10.17 5.66
N CYS A 69 -8.44 9.53 5.43
CA CYS A 69 -8.39 8.10 5.09
C CYS A 69 -9.04 7.23 6.18
N VAL A 70 -8.75 7.49 7.46
CA VAL A 70 -9.36 6.74 8.58
C VAL A 70 -10.88 6.95 8.61
N LYS A 71 -11.34 8.19 8.43
CA LYS A 71 -12.79 8.48 8.42
C LYS A 71 -13.49 7.77 7.27
N THR A 72 -12.92 7.82 6.07
CA THR A 72 -13.47 7.13 4.89
C THR A 72 -13.46 5.60 5.07
N ALA A 73 -12.38 5.04 5.62
CA ALA A 73 -12.29 3.62 5.93
C ALA A 73 -13.38 3.20 6.95
N ASN A 74 -13.59 4.00 7.99
CA ASN A 74 -14.62 3.77 8.99
C ASN A 74 -16.04 3.81 8.41
N ILE A 75 -16.34 4.79 7.53
CA ILE A 75 -17.64 4.89 6.84
C ILE A 75 -17.89 3.63 6.00
N ASN A 76 -16.86 3.11 5.33
CA ASN A 76 -16.96 1.92 4.49
C ASN A 76 -16.89 0.60 5.28
N GLY A 77 -16.77 0.65 6.61
CA GLY A 77 -16.61 -0.55 7.45
C GLY A 77 -15.34 -1.33 7.15
N CYS A 78 -14.28 -0.67 6.66
CA CYS A 78 -12.98 -1.32 6.43
C CYS A 78 -12.34 -1.67 7.78
N PRO A 79 -12.05 -2.95 8.06
CA PRO A 79 -11.52 -3.39 9.35
C PRO A 79 -9.99 -3.30 9.45
N PHE A 80 -9.33 -2.76 8.43
CA PHE A 80 -7.89 -2.54 8.32
C PHE A 80 -7.62 -1.05 8.22
#